data_AF-A0A940AVR5-F1
#
_entry.id   AF-A0A940AVR5-F1
#
_cell.length_a   1.000
_cell.length_b   1.000
_cell.length_c   1.000
_cell.angle_alpha   90.00
_cell.angle_beta   90.00
_cell.angle_gamma   90.00
#
_symmetry.space_group_name_H-M   'P 1'
#
loop_
_entity.id
_entity.type
_entity.pdbx_description
1 polymer ?
#
loop_
_entity_poly.entity_id
_entity_poly.type
_entity_poly.pdbx_seq_one_letter_code
_entity_poly.pdbx_strand_id
1 'polypeptide(L)'
;MSYKEAQKKYAKIGIDTEKAIKDLGKIAISLHCWQGDDVGGFETTGGASGGIQTTGNYPGKARTPQELMKDLEFALALIPGKHRVNLHACYGIHEGKVTDRDKLSEKNFAPWVKWAKKTGVKLDFNPTFFSHPKAADGLTLSNPDPKIRNFWIKHGIQCLKIGEYFAKELKSPCGINFWCPDGYKDEPSDRLGPRKRMADSLDKIFKYKYNKKAVIPFLESKLFGIGVESYTVNSHEFVMGYAMKAKILALLDMGHFH
;
A
#
# COMPACT_ATOMS: atom_id res chain seq x y z
N MET A 1 -30.73 -16.29 -20.79
CA MET A 1 -30.44 -15.24 -21.80
C MET A 1 -29.02 -15.45 -22.27
N SER A 2 -28.80 -15.63 -23.57
CA SER A 2 -27.47 -15.82 -24.15
C SER A 2 -26.73 -14.48 -24.33
N TYR A 3 -25.41 -14.52 -24.47
CA TYR A 3 -24.62 -13.32 -24.77
C TYR A 3 -25.09 -12.61 -26.06
N LYS A 4 -25.43 -13.36 -27.11
CA LYS A 4 -25.94 -12.80 -28.38
C LYS A 4 -27.26 -12.04 -28.20
N GLU A 5 -28.13 -12.49 -27.30
CA GLU A 5 -29.38 -11.77 -26.98
C GLU A 5 -29.09 -10.47 -26.22
N ALA A 6 -28.18 -10.51 -25.24
CA ALA A 6 -27.77 -9.34 -24.49
C ALA A 6 -27.11 -8.29 -25.40
N GLN A 7 -26.18 -8.72 -26.27
CA GLN A 7 -25.52 -7.86 -27.26
C GLN A 7 -26.55 -7.09 -28.13
N LYS A 8 -27.58 -7.78 -28.64
CA LYS A 8 -28.67 -7.13 -29.41
C LYS A 8 -29.44 -6.11 -28.59
N LYS A 9 -29.68 -6.37 -27.29
CA LYS A 9 -30.39 -5.44 -26.40
C LYS A 9 -29.56 -4.18 -26.13
N TYR A 10 -28.26 -4.33 -25.86
CA TYR A 10 -27.34 -3.20 -25.66
C TYR A 10 -27.14 -2.38 -26.94
N ALA A 11 -27.07 -3.03 -28.11
CA ALA A 11 -26.98 -2.34 -29.39
C ALA A 11 -28.18 -1.41 -29.66
N LYS A 12 -29.39 -1.76 -29.20
CA LYS A 12 -30.59 -0.91 -29.33
C LYS A 12 -30.49 0.42 -28.57
N ILE A 13 -29.62 0.51 -27.56
CA ILE A 13 -29.33 1.73 -26.81
C ILE A 13 -27.95 2.32 -27.14
N GLY A 14 -27.36 1.92 -28.27
CA GLY A 14 -26.09 2.47 -28.77
C GLY A 14 -24.84 1.95 -28.06
N ILE A 15 -24.93 0.85 -27.32
CA ILE A 15 -23.79 0.28 -26.59
C ILE A 15 -23.19 -0.90 -27.38
N ASP A 16 -21.90 -0.79 -27.71
CA ASP A 16 -21.08 -1.88 -28.27
C ASP A 16 -20.44 -2.70 -27.15
N THR A 17 -20.99 -3.90 -26.91
CA THR A 17 -20.50 -4.79 -25.84
C THR A 17 -19.15 -5.43 -26.16
N GLU A 18 -18.81 -5.65 -27.43
CA GLU A 18 -17.50 -6.20 -27.82
C GLU A 18 -16.39 -5.20 -27.52
N LYS A 19 -16.64 -3.93 -27.88
CA LYS A 19 -15.73 -2.84 -27.53
C LYS A 19 -15.60 -2.69 -26.02
N ALA A 20 -16.71 -2.75 -25.28
CA ALA A 20 -16.69 -2.66 -23.82
C ALA A 20 -15.87 -3.78 -23.17
N ILE A 21 -16.05 -5.03 -23.61
CA ILE A 21 -15.28 -6.19 -23.11
C ILE A 21 -13.78 -6.04 -23.45
N LYS A 22 -13.47 -5.59 -24.68
CA LYS A 22 -12.08 -5.33 -25.10
C LYS A 22 -11.42 -4.22 -24.27
N ASP A 23 -12.16 -3.15 -23.96
CA ASP A 23 -11.66 -2.06 -23.15
C ASP A 23 -11.50 -2.47 -21.67
N LEU A 24 -12.44 -3.24 -21.13
CA LEU A 24 -12.34 -3.84 -19.80
C LEU A 24 -11.07 -4.69 -19.64
N GLY A 25 -10.72 -5.48 -20.66
CA GLY A 25 -9.50 -6.31 -20.66
C GLY A 25 -8.19 -5.52 -20.59
N LYS A 26 -8.21 -4.18 -20.77
CA LYS A 26 -7.04 -3.30 -20.63
C LYS A 26 -6.89 -2.73 -19.21
N ILE A 27 -7.92 -2.85 -18.37
CA ILE A 27 -7.94 -2.30 -17.02
C ILE A 27 -7.26 -3.31 -16.08
N ALA A 28 -6.20 -2.87 -15.41
CA ALA A 28 -5.53 -3.66 -14.39
C ALA A 28 -6.01 -3.25 -13.00
N ILE A 29 -6.44 -4.22 -12.20
CA ILE A 29 -6.73 -4.04 -10.78
C ILE A 29 -5.47 -4.40 -10.00
N SER A 30 -5.15 -3.64 -8.94
CA SER A 30 -4.03 -3.95 -8.05
C SER A 30 -4.53 -4.67 -6.81
N LEU A 31 -4.31 -5.98 -6.75
CA LEU A 31 -4.77 -6.84 -5.67
C LEU A 31 -3.83 -6.74 -4.48
N HIS A 32 -4.37 -6.52 -3.31
CA HIS A 32 -3.60 -6.38 -2.09
C HIS A 32 -3.11 -7.73 -1.55
N CYS A 33 -1.82 -7.86 -1.28
CA CYS A 33 -1.24 -9.12 -0.81
C CYS A 33 -1.70 -9.52 0.59
N TRP A 34 -2.03 -8.53 1.43
CA TRP A 34 -2.26 -8.73 2.86
C TRP A 34 -3.57 -9.43 3.20
N GLN A 35 -4.47 -9.61 2.22
CA GLN A 35 -5.64 -10.47 2.41
C GLN A 35 -5.24 -11.94 2.61
N GLY A 36 -4.13 -12.39 2.00
CA GLY A 36 -3.78 -13.81 2.05
C GLY A 36 -3.30 -14.30 3.41
N ASP A 37 -2.92 -13.41 4.33
CA ASP A 37 -2.31 -13.76 5.61
C ASP A 37 -2.79 -12.92 6.79
N ASP A 38 -3.94 -12.25 6.65
CA ASP A 38 -4.53 -11.35 7.66
C ASP A 38 -3.62 -10.20 8.09
N VAL A 39 -2.88 -9.60 7.14
CA VAL A 39 -1.87 -8.55 7.42
C VAL A 39 -0.75 -9.06 8.35
N GLY A 40 -0.37 -10.33 8.20
CA GLY A 40 0.66 -10.97 9.02
C GLY A 40 2.07 -10.47 8.70
N GLY A 41 2.40 -10.38 7.41
CA GLY A 41 3.75 -10.09 6.95
C GLY A 41 4.77 -11.19 7.32
N PHE A 42 6.03 -10.95 7.00
CA PHE A 42 7.13 -11.91 7.22
C PHE A 42 8.20 -11.41 8.20
N GLU A 43 7.93 -10.28 8.87
CA GLU A 43 8.86 -9.66 9.85
C GLU A 43 8.77 -10.30 11.25
N THR A 44 7.85 -11.25 11.48
CA THR A 44 7.62 -11.96 12.77
C THR A 44 7.14 -11.06 13.94
N THR A 45 6.77 -9.81 13.69
CA THR A 45 6.47 -8.79 14.72
C THR A 45 4.99 -8.66 15.14
N GLY A 46 4.13 -9.65 14.86
CA GLY A 46 2.70 -9.61 15.20
C GLY A 46 1.81 -9.02 14.09
N GLY A 47 0.51 -9.35 14.14
CA GLY A 47 -0.48 -9.04 13.10
C GLY A 47 -0.93 -7.58 13.05
N ALA A 48 -2.13 -7.32 12.50
CA ALA A 48 -2.68 -5.97 12.29
C ALA A 48 -2.66 -5.08 13.56
N SER A 49 -2.20 -3.83 13.42
CA SER A 49 -2.25 -2.77 14.44
C SER A 49 -2.29 -1.39 13.78
N GLY A 50 -2.27 -0.30 14.56
CA GLY A 50 -2.36 1.06 14.01
C GLY A 50 -3.79 1.45 13.61
N GLY A 51 -4.78 0.90 14.31
CA GLY A 51 -6.20 1.19 14.05
C GLY A 51 -6.81 0.45 12.86
N ILE A 52 -6.18 -0.64 12.44
CA ILE A 52 -6.76 -1.66 11.54
C ILE A 52 -6.77 -3.01 12.25
N GLN A 53 -7.74 -3.84 11.87
CA GLN A 53 -7.92 -5.18 12.41
C GLN A 53 -8.41 -6.12 11.30
N THR A 54 -8.00 -7.38 11.40
CA THR A 54 -8.58 -8.49 10.64
C THR A 54 -9.46 -9.30 11.59
N THR A 55 -10.68 -9.62 11.15
CA THR A 55 -11.69 -10.27 11.99
C THR A 55 -12.07 -11.62 11.44
N GLY A 56 -12.26 -12.60 12.32
CA GLY A 56 -12.58 -13.98 11.96
C GLY A 56 -11.36 -14.90 12.07
N ASN A 57 -11.63 -16.21 12.13
CA ASN A 57 -10.64 -17.26 12.35
C ASN A 57 -10.75 -18.35 11.28
N TYR A 58 -11.03 -17.97 10.04
CA TYR A 58 -11.12 -18.94 8.95
C TYR A 58 -9.75 -19.62 8.74
N PRO A 59 -9.68 -20.96 8.66
CA PRO A 59 -8.41 -21.66 8.55
C PRO A 59 -7.77 -21.45 7.17
N GLY A 60 -6.45 -21.68 7.09
CA GLY A 60 -5.74 -21.79 5.80
C GLY A 60 -5.02 -20.53 5.33
N LYS A 61 -4.89 -19.49 6.17
CA LYS A 61 -4.10 -18.31 5.83
C LYS A 61 -2.64 -18.66 5.50
N ALA A 62 -2.05 -17.93 4.57
CA ALA A 62 -0.64 -18.06 4.23
C ALA A 62 0.24 -17.70 5.44
N ARG A 63 1.32 -18.46 5.61
CA ARG A 63 2.31 -18.28 6.70
C ARG A 63 3.71 -18.07 6.17
N THR A 64 3.91 -18.29 4.88
CA THR A 64 5.19 -18.16 4.20
C THR A 64 5.02 -17.40 2.89
N PRO A 65 6.10 -16.78 2.37
CA PRO A 65 6.06 -16.15 1.06
C PRO A 65 5.59 -17.10 -0.05
N GLN A 66 5.98 -18.38 0.02
CA GLN A 66 5.64 -19.39 -0.97
C GLN A 66 4.18 -19.80 -0.93
N GLU A 67 3.58 -19.89 0.27
CA GLU A 67 2.13 -20.08 0.43
C GLU A 67 1.38 -18.88 -0.16
N LEU A 68 1.75 -17.65 0.23
CA LEU A 68 1.07 -16.44 -0.24
C LEU A 68 1.15 -16.27 -1.77
N MET A 69 2.31 -16.54 -2.37
CA MET A 69 2.46 -16.52 -3.83
C MET A 69 1.57 -17.55 -4.53
N LYS A 70 1.38 -18.74 -3.96
CA LYS A 70 0.48 -19.77 -4.52
C LYS A 70 -0.99 -19.37 -4.39
N ASP A 71 -1.37 -18.78 -3.26
CA ASP A 71 -2.73 -18.29 -3.04
C ASP A 71 -3.07 -17.16 -4.04
N LEU A 72 -2.12 -16.25 -4.27
CA LEU A 72 -2.23 -15.22 -5.30
C LEU A 72 -2.33 -15.82 -6.71
N GLU A 73 -1.50 -16.83 -7.04
CA GLU A 73 -1.58 -17.54 -8.33
C GLU A 73 -2.96 -18.17 -8.55
N PHE A 74 -3.50 -18.83 -7.53
CA PHE A 74 -4.83 -19.44 -7.57
C PHE A 74 -5.92 -18.39 -7.78
N ALA A 75 -5.91 -17.30 -6.99
CA ALA A 75 -6.88 -16.22 -7.13
C ALA A 75 -6.81 -15.58 -8.52
N LEU A 76 -5.60 -15.28 -9.02
CA LEU A 76 -5.40 -14.67 -10.34
C LEU A 76 -5.85 -15.58 -11.49
N ALA A 77 -5.76 -16.90 -11.35
CA ALA A 77 -6.27 -17.83 -12.35
C ALA A 77 -7.81 -17.78 -12.50
N LEU A 78 -8.51 -17.30 -11.47
CA LEU A 78 -9.97 -17.16 -11.44
C LEU A 78 -10.45 -15.74 -11.83
N ILE A 79 -9.54 -14.77 -11.94
CA ILE A 79 -9.88 -13.37 -12.20
C ILE A 79 -9.48 -12.99 -13.64
N PRO A 80 -10.44 -12.61 -14.51
CA PRO A 80 -10.14 -12.30 -15.91
C PRO A 80 -9.31 -11.03 -16.08
N GLY A 81 -8.21 -11.14 -16.81
CA GLY A 81 -7.39 -9.99 -17.23
C GLY A 81 -5.94 -10.12 -16.83
N LYS A 82 -5.20 -9.02 -16.95
CA LYS A 82 -3.81 -8.91 -16.46
C LYS A 82 -3.77 -7.84 -15.39
N HIS A 83 -3.34 -8.24 -14.21
CA HIS A 83 -3.50 -7.44 -13.00
C HIS A 83 -2.14 -7.16 -12.34
N ARG A 84 -2.21 -6.44 -11.22
CA ARG A 84 -1.06 -6.09 -10.40
C ARG A 84 -1.23 -6.70 -9.01
N VAL A 85 -0.14 -6.84 -8.29
CA VAL A 85 -0.15 -7.17 -6.86
C VAL A 85 0.46 -6.00 -6.10
N ASN A 86 -0.27 -5.54 -5.08
CA ASN A 86 0.13 -4.47 -4.20
C ASN A 86 0.76 -5.07 -2.93
N LEU A 87 2.04 -4.81 -2.74
CA LEU A 87 2.84 -5.36 -1.64
C LEU A 87 3.02 -4.33 -0.51
N HIS A 88 3.05 -4.79 0.73
CA HIS A 88 3.52 -3.99 1.86
C HIS A 88 5.00 -4.30 2.16
N ALA A 89 5.71 -3.34 2.76
CA ALA A 89 7.11 -3.51 3.10
C ALA A 89 7.38 -4.63 4.12
N CYS A 90 6.43 -4.91 5.00
CA CYS A 90 6.49 -6.06 5.92
C CYS A 90 6.40 -7.43 5.22
N TYR A 91 6.16 -7.49 3.91
CA TYR A 91 6.25 -8.70 3.09
C TYR A 91 7.63 -8.89 2.45
N GLY A 92 8.64 -8.16 2.92
CA GLY A 92 10.04 -8.42 2.58
C GLY A 92 10.44 -9.85 2.94
N ILE A 93 11.18 -10.50 2.05
CA ILE A 93 11.68 -11.86 2.27
C ILE A 93 13.09 -11.75 2.83
N HIS A 94 13.34 -12.44 3.94
CA HIS A 94 14.58 -12.32 4.70
C HIS A 94 15.38 -13.63 4.65
N GLU A 95 16.68 -13.53 4.38
CA GLU A 95 17.62 -14.65 4.46
C GLU A 95 18.32 -14.60 5.82
N GLY A 96 17.90 -15.47 6.75
CA GLY A 96 18.41 -15.50 8.11
C GLY A 96 17.78 -14.42 8.99
N LYS A 97 18.55 -13.41 9.42
CA LYS A 97 18.06 -12.39 10.35
C LYS A 97 17.12 -11.41 9.65
N VAL A 98 15.99 -11.11 10.28
CA VAL A 98 15.04 -10.09 9.83
C VAL A 98 15.75 -8.75 9.64
N THR A 99 15.59 -8.18 8.45
CA THR A 99 16.11 -6.85 8.10
C THR A 99 15.12 -5.81 8.60
N ASP A 100 15.60 -4.86 9.42
CA ASP A 100 14.76 -3.79 9.94
C ASP A 100 14.28 -2.85 8.81
N ARG A 101 13.15 -2.19 9.02
CA ARG A 101 12.40 -1.46 7.97
C ARG A 101 13.17 -0.32 7.33
N ASP A 102 14.03 0.37 8.10
CA ASP A 102 14.90 1.44 7.58
C ASP A 102 16.08 0.93 6.74
N LYS A 103 16.27 -0.39 6.69
CA LYS A 103 17.35 -1.09 5.97
C LYS A 103 16.86 -2.03 4.88
N LEU A 104 15.55 -2.14 4.68
CA LEU A 104 14.99 -2.90 3.57
C LEU A 104 15.58 -2.43 2.24
N SER A 105 15.76 -3.39 1.34
CA SER A 105 16.39 -3.16 0.04
C SER A 105 15.79 -4.06 -1.04
N GLU A 106 16.24 -3.86 -2.28
CA GLU A 106 15.88 -4.68 -3.43
C GLU A 106 16.07 -6.18 -3.17
N LYS A 107 17.07 -6.57 -2.38
CA LYS A 107 17.34 -7.97 -2.04
C LYS A 107 16.14 -8.64 -1.37
N ASN A 108 15.46 -7.91 -0.48
CA ASN A 108 14.30 -8.43 0.24
C ASN A 108 13.09 -8.65 -0.67
N PHE A 109 13.05 -8.01 -1.84
CA PHE A 109 11.92 -8.11 -2.78
C PHE A 109 12.31 -8.73 -4.13
N ALA A 110 13.55 -9.13 -4.32
CA ALA A 110 14.00 -9.84 -5.51
C ALA A 110 13.21 -11.14 -5.77
N PRO A 111 12.82 -11.95 -4.75
CA PRO A 111 11.98 -13.12 -5.01
C PRO A 111 10.57 -12.74 -5.48
N TRP A 112 9.98 -11.64 -4.97
CA TRP A 112 8.71 -11.11 -5.46
C TRP A 112 8.78 -10.66 -6.92
N VAL A 113 9.86 -9.98 -7.30
CA VAL A 113 10.09 -9.59 -8.71
C VAL A 113 10.27 -10.81 -9.61
N LYS A 114 11.02 -11.83 -9.17
CA LYS A 114 11.18 -13.08 -9.90
C LYS A 114 9.82 -13.77 -10.11
N TRP A 115 9.00 -13.84 -9.06
CA TRP A 115 7.65 -14.36 -9.13
C TRP A 115 6.77 -13.55 -10.10
N ALA A 116 6.77 -12.23 -9.99
CA ALA A 116 5.99 -11.34 -10.84
C ALA A 116 6.38 -11.46 -12.33
N LYS A 117 7.67 -11.64 -12.64
CA LYS A 117 8.13 -11.92 -14.01
C LYS A 117 7.60 -13.24 -14.55
N LYS A 118 7.52 -14.28 -13.71
CA LYS A 118 7.00 -15.60 -14.08
C LYS A 118 5.49 -15.57 -14.33
N THR A 119 4.73 -14.88 -13.48
CA THR A 119 3.26 -14.83 -13.56
C THR A 119 2.74 -13.72 -14.49
N GLY A 120 3.61 -12.77 -14.87
CA GLY A 120 3.27 -11.65 -15.76
C GLY A 120 2.58 -10.48 -15.07
N VAL A 121 2.38 -10.54 -13.74
CA VAL A 121 1.83 -9.42 -12.97
C VAL A 121 2.83 -8.29 -12.82
N LYS A 122 2.33 -7.10 -12.50
CA LYS A 122 3.15 -5.95 -12.08
C LYS A 122 3.01 -5.72 -10.59
N LEU A 123 3.93 -4.96 -10.00
CA LEU A 123 3.96 -4.74 -8.55
C LEU A 123 3.74 -3.26 -8.20
N ASP A 124 2.84 -3.03 -7.25
CA ASP A 124 2.70 -1.79 -6.48
C ASP A 124 3.22 -2.00 -5.06
N PHE A 125 3.42 -0.91 -4.33
CA PHE A 125 4.11 -0.97 -3.05
C PHE A 125 3.57 -0.02 -1.99
N ASN A 126 3.88 -0.32 -0.74
CA ASN A 126 3.50 0.49 0.43
C ASN A 126 4.61 0.38 1.47
N PRO A 127 5.14 1.49 2.01
CA PRO A 127 5.85 1.43 3.28
C PRO A 127 4.88 0.96 4.38
N THR A 128 5.39 0.22 5.36
CA THR A 128 4.59 -0.26 6.50
C THR A 128 4.93 0.58 7.72
N PHE A 129 4.02 1.45 8.15
CA PHE A 129 4.19 2.34 9.31
C PHE A 129 3.50 1.83 10.59
N PHE A 130 3.12 0.55 10.65
CA PHE A 130 2.37 -0.04 11.78
C PHE A 130 2.95 -1.40 12.20
N SER A 131 2.49 -1.99 13.30
CA SER A 131 2.94 -3.31 13.80
C SER A 131 4.45 -3.40 13.95
N HIS A 132 5.01 -2.40 14.63
CA HIS A 132 6.44 -2.26 14.86
C HIS A 132 6.69 -1.57 16.20
N PRO A 133 7.73 -1.93 16.98
CA PRO A 133 8.02 -1.29 18.26
C PRO A 133 8.15 0.24 18.18
N LYS A 134 8.66 0.77 17.06
CA LYS A 134 8.78 2.23 16.82
C LYS A 134 7.48 2.91 16.36
N ALA A 135 6.36 2.19 16.36
CA ALA A 135 5.00 2.71 16.12
C ALA A 135 4.09 2.49 17.34
N ALA A 136 4.60 1.92 18.45
CA ALA A 136 3.80 1.52 19.60
C ALA A 136 3.08 2.70 20.29
N ASP A 137 3.67 3.91 20.24
CA ASP A 137 3.08 5.12 20.81
C ASP A 137 1.97 5.74 19.93
N GLY A 138 1.53 5.05 18.88
CA GLY A 138 0.50 5.53 17.96
C GLY A 138 0.96 6.62 16.98
N LEU A 139 2.25 7.01 16.99
CA LEU A 139 2.81 8.03 16.10
C LEU A 139 4.08 7.53 15.40
N THR A 140 4.20 7.83 14.10
CA THR A 140 5.34 7.47 13.25
C THR A 140 6.03 8.70 12.64
N LEU A 141 5.62 9.15 11.45
CA LEU A 141 6.16 10.33 10.77
C LEU A 141 5.88 11.64 11.53
N SER A 142 4.89 11.63 12.43
CA SER A 142 4.57 12.77 13.31
C SER A 142 5.04 12.60 14.76
N ASN A 143 5.78 11.53 15.07
CA ASN A 143 6.25 11.27 16.44
C ASN A 143 7.08 12.44 16.98
N PRO A 144 6.96 12.88 18.25
CA PRO A 144 7.78 13.96 18.80
C PRO A 144 9.27 13.59 18.94
N ASP A 145 9.61 12.31 19.08
CA ASP A 145 11.01 11.85 19.13
C ASP A 145 11.66 11.90 17.73
N PRO A 146 12.69 12.72 17.52
CA PRO A 146 13.40 12.79 16.25
C PRO A 146 14.05 11.46 15.85
N LYS A 147 14.43 10.59 16.79
CA LYS A 147 15.02 9.27 16.47
C LYS A 147 13.98 8.35 15.84
N ILE A 148 12.75 8.33 16.36
CA ILE A 148 11.65 7.56 15.79
C ILE A 148 11.25 8.13 14.43
N ARG A 149 11.08 9.45 14.31
CA ARG A 149 10.77 10.07 13.01
C ARG A 149 11.84 9.76 11.96
N ASN A 150 13.12 9.89 12.30
CA ASN A 150 14.22 9.63 11.37
C ASN A 150 14.25 8.18 10.90
N PHE A 151 13.86 7.22 11.74
CA PHE A 151 13.70 5.83 11.34
C PHE A 151 12.62 5.68 10.25
N TRP A 152 11.43 6.25 10.47
CA TRP A 152 10.32 6.17 9.51
C TRP A 152 10.57 6.95 8.22
N ILE A 153 11.28 8.08 8.29
CA ILE A 153 11.74 8.82 7.11
C ILE A 153 12.68 7.95 6.27
N LYS A 154 13.67 7.30 6.90
CA LYS A 154 14.58 6.38 6.20
C LYS A 154 13.82 5.22 5.57
N HIS A 155 12.87 4.63 6.30
CA HIS A 155 12.00 3.58 5.77
C HIS A 155 11.25 4.03 4.51
N GLY A 156 10.58 5.20 4.55
CA GLY A 156 9.89 5.75 3.38
C GLY A 156 10.82 5.94 2.17
N ILE A 157 12.05 6.40 2.40
CA ILE A 157 13.06 6.53 1.34
C ILE A 157 13.50 5.17 0.78
N GLN A 158 13.69 4.16 1.61
CA GLN A 158 14.01 2.81 1.11
C GLN A 158 12.86 2.25 0.26
N CYS A 159 11.61 2.50 0.65
CA CYS A 159 10.46 2.06 -0.13
C CYS A 159 10.37 2.77 -1.49
N LEU A 160 10.77 4.05 -1.60
CA LEU A 160 10.91 4.71 -2.90
C LEU A 160 11.93 4.00 -3.80
N LYS A 161 13.08 3.60 -3.26
CA LYS A 161 14.11 2.86 -4.01
C LYS A 161 13.62 1.48 -4.46
N ILE A 162 12.90 0.77 -3.58
CA ILE A 162 12.29 -0.53 -3.92
C ILE A 162 11.24 -0.36 -5.03
N GLY A 163 10.45 0.73 -5.00
CA GLY A 163 9.55 1.09 -6.08
C GLY A 163 10.26 1.31 -7.41
N GLU A 164 11.42 1.99 -7.41
CA GLU A 164 12.24 2.17 -8.62
C GLU A 164 12.75 0.83 -9.16
N TYR A 165 13.18 -0.06 -8.25
CA TYR A 165 13.58 -1.42 -8.59
C TYR A 165 12.44 -2.21 -9.24
N PHE A 166 11.23 -2.18 -8.68
CA PHE A 166 10.05 -2.81 -9.30
C PHE A 166 9.78 -2.25 -10.68
N ALA A 167 9.83 -0.93 -10.82
CA ALA A 167 9.52 -0.28 -12.08
C ALA A 167 10.53 -0.62 -13.18
N LYS A 168 11.82 -0.67 -12.83
CA LYS A 168 12.91 -1.09 -13.71
C LYS A 168 12.75 -2.55 -14.13
N GLU A 169 12.61 -3.46 -13.17
CA GLU A 169 12.61 -4.90 -13.44
C GLU A 169 11.36 -5.40 -14.16
N LEU A 170 10.22 -4.75 -13.91
CA LEU A 170 8.92 -5.15 -14.47
C LEU A 170 8.50 -4.28 -15.65
N LYS A 171 9.30 -3.27 -16.02
CA LYS A 171 9.04 -2.34 -17.13
C LYS A 171 7.65 -1.70 -17.06
N SER A 172 7.25 -1.29 -15.86
CA SER A 172 5.94 -0.71 -15.59
C SER A 172 6.04 0.21 -14.37
N PRO A 173 5.44 1.40 -14.35
CA PRO A 173 5.46 2.23 -13.16
C PRO A 173 4.95 1.48 -11.92
N CYS A 174 5.54 1.77 -10.76
CA CYS A 174 5.12 1.28 -9.46
C CYS A 174 4.33 2.39 -8.75
N GLY A 175 3.06 2.15 -8.45
CA GLY A 175 2.32 2.97 -7.51
C GLY A 175 2.85 2.69 -6.10
N ILE A 176 3.24 3.73 -5.36
CA ILE A 176 3.65 3.60 -3.97
C ILE A 176 2.75 4.42 -3.06
N ASN A 177 2.00 3.76 -2.17
CA ASN A 177 1.05 4.44 -1.31
C ASN A 177 1.58 4.59 0.12
N PHE A 178 1.50 5.82 0.64
CA PHE A 178 1.89 6.19 1.98
C PHE A 178 0.64 6.36 2.84
N TRP A 179 0.38 5.37 3.70
CA TRP A 179 -0.63 5.44 4.76
C TRP A 179 0.03 5.35 6.13
N CYS A 180 -0.31 6.26 7.04
CA CYS A 180 0.25 6.30 8.40
C CYS A 180 -0.87 6.16 9.44
N PRO A 181 -0.64 5.43 10.55
CA PRO A 181 -1.64 5.28 11.62
C PRO A 181 -1.65 6.45 12.62
N ASP A 182 -0.88 7.50 12.35
CA ASP A 182 -0.61 8.58 13.29
C ASP A 182 -1.88 9.31 13.74
N GLY A 183 -2.12 9.29 15.05
CA GLY A 183 -3.23 10.03 15.64
C GLY A 183 -3.36 9.78 17.14
N TYR A 184 -4.51 10.13 17.70
CA TYR A 184 -4.80 9.98 19.12
C TYR A 184 -6.15 9.32 19.34
N LYS A 185 -6.19 8.45 20.34
CA LYS A 185 -7.41 7.82 20.83
C LYS A 185 -8.42 8.86 21.33
N ASP A 186 -7.94 9.81 22.13
CA ASP A 186 -8.74 10.81 22.85
C ASP A 186 -8.47 12.23 22.33
N GLU A 187 -9.26 13.20 22.79
CA GLU A 187 -9.25 14.60 22.36
C GLU A 187 -7.85 15.22 22.48
N PRO A 188 -7.22 15.66 21.38
CA PRO A 188 -5.89 16.24 21.42
C PRO A 188 -5.91 17.71 21.84
N SER A 189 -4.95 18.08 22.69
CA SER A 189 -4.68 19.49 23.02
C SER A 189 -3.94 20.25 21.90
N ASP A 190 -3.32 19.54 20.94
CA ASP A 190 -2.67 20.12 19.77
C ASP A 190 -2.86 19.23 18.51
N ARG A 191 -3.56 19.76 17.52
CA ARG A 191 -3.74 19.15 16.20
C ARG A 191 -2.76 19.68 15.15
N LEU A 192 -2.08 20.80 15.41
CA LEU A 192 -1.19 21.45 14.45
C LEU A 192 0.23 20.90 14.52
N GLY A 193 0.77 20.68 15.71
CA GLY A 193 2.14 20.19 15.92
C GLY A 193 2.41 18.86 15.21
N PRO A 194 1.60 17.81 15.41
CA PRO A 194 1.76 16.54 14.69
C PRO A 194 1.70 16.70 13.17
N ARG A 195 0.76 17.50 12.63
CA ARG A 195 0.66 17.76 11.18
C ARG A 195 1.89 18.47 10.62
N LYS A 196 2.44 19.45 11.34
CA LYS A 196 3.70 20.13 10.96
C LYS A 196 4.86 19.13 10.89
N ARG A 197 4.99 18.24 11.89
CA ARG A 197 6.03 17.20 11.89
C ARG A 197 5.84 16.20 10.76
N MET A 198 4.61 15.77 10.48
CA MET A 198 4.32 14.88 9.36
C MET A 198 4.68 15.53 8.02
N ALA A 199 4.31 16.79 7.80
CA ALA A 199 4.66 17.52 6.60
C ALA A 199 6.19 17.65 6.41
N ASP A 200 6.95 17.93 7.47
CA ASP A 200 8.42 17.95 7.45
C ASP A 200 9.01 16.56 7.11
N SER A 201 8.47 15.50 7.72
CA SER A 201 8.89 14.12 7.44
C SER A 201 8.62 13.72 5.98
N LEU A 202 7.43 14.02 5.46
CA LEU A 202 7.07 13.77 4.07
C LEU A 202 7.93 14.60 3.11
N ASP A 203 8.21 15.88 3.44
CA ASP A 203 9.09 16.73 2.63
C ASP A 203 10.50 16.12 2.57
N LYS A 204 11.01 15.53 3.66
CA LYS A 204 12.30 14.82 3.66
C LYS A 204 12.28 13.55 2.82
N ILE A 205 11.19 12.77 2.87
CA ILE A 205 11.02 11.57 2.04
C ILE A 205 10.99 11.95 0.56
N PHE A 206 10.11 12.87 0.16
CA PHE A 206 9.91 13.22 -1.25
C PHE A 206 10.96 14.17 -1.84
N LYS A 207 11.86 14.73 -1.01
CA LYS A 207 13.10 15.37 -1.48
C LYS A 207 14.16 14.37 -1.96
N TYR A 208 14.05 13.09 -1.58
CA TYR A 208 14.91 12.06 -2.14
C TYR A 208 14.76 12.03 -3.67
N LYS A 209 15.87 11.90 -4.40
CA LYS A 209 15.85 11.90 -5.86
C LYS A 209 15.51 10.50 -6.38
N TYR A 210 14.31 10.36 -6.94
CA TYR A 210 13.83 9.16 -7.63
C TYR A 210 13.18 9.54 -8.97
N ASN A 211 13.03 8.57 -9.87
CA ASN A 211 12.35 8.75 -11.15
C ASN A 211 10.82 8.83 -10.96
N LYS A 212 10.28 10.06 -11.01
CA LYS A 212 8.84 10.35 -10.85
C LYS A 212 7.92 9.76 -11.93
N LYS A 213 8.45 9.26 -13.05
CA LYS A 213 7.67 8.50 -14.05
C LYS A 213 7.64 7.01 -13.75
N ALA A 214 8.65 6.51 -13.05
CA ALA A 214 8.78 5.11 -12.68
C ALA A 214 8.08 4.82 -11.34
N VAL A 215 8.13 5.75 -10.39
CA VAL A 215 7.48 5.62 -9.08
C VAL A 215 6.45 6.72 -8.94
N ILE A 216 5.20 6.33 -8.74
CA ILE A 216 4.05 7.23 -8.63
C ILE A 216 3.60 7.22 -7.16
N PRO A 217 3.96 8.25 -6.37
CA PRO A 217 3.59 8.28 -4.97
C PRO A 217 2.12 8.69 -4.78
N PHE A 218 1.48 8.03 -3.84
CA PHE A 218 0.19 8.36 -3.30
C PHE A 218 0.32 8.66 -1.81
N LEU A 219 -0.50 9.57 -1.31
CA LEU A 219 -0.70 9.79 0.12
C LEU A 219 -2.17 9.49 0.45
N GLU A 220 -2.40 8.71 1.50
CA GLU A 220 -3.73 8.22 1.86
C GLU A 220 -4.22 8.85 3.16
N SER A 221 -5.46 9.35 3.15
CA SER A 221 -6.13 9.87 4.35
C SER A 221 -6.89 8.78 5.07
N LYS A 222 -7.13 9.00 6.37
CA LYS A 222 -8.11 8.24 7.15
C LYS A 222 -8.88 9.17 8.08
N LEU A 223 -10.18 8.93 8.26
CA LEU A 223 -10.99 9.65 9.23
C LEU A 223 -10.62 9.25 10.67
N PHE A 224 -10.71 7.96 10.98
CA PHE A 224 -10.40 7.41 12.30
C PHE A 224 -9.94 5.94 12.20
N GLY A 225 -9.33 5.42 13.27
CA GLY A 225 -9.05 3.99 13.44
C GLY A 225 -9.33 3.55 14.87
N ILE A 226 -9.36 2.24 15.11
CA ILE A 226 -9.53 1.71 16.48
C ILE A 226 -8.29 2.04 17.32
N GLY A 227 -8.49 2.72 18.45
CA GLY A 227 -7.41 3.32 19.24
C GLY A 227 -6.87 4.65 18.70
N VAL A 228 -7.47 5.19 17.63
CA VAL A 228 -7.14 6.46 16.97
C VAL A 228 -8.44 7.17 16.57
N GLU A 229 -9.42 7.20 17.48
CA GLU A 229 -10.80 7.60 17.18
C GLU A 229 -10.97 9.12 17.09
N SER A 230 -10.34 9.86 17.99
CA SER A 230 -10.63 11.30 18.17
C SER A 230 -9.86 12.20 17.21
N TYR A 231 -8.73 11.73 16.68
CA TYR A 231 -7.91 12.52 15.78
C TYR A 231 -6.95 11.69 14.95
N THR A 232 -6.95 11.94 13.64
CA THR A 232 -5.98 11.39 12.67
C THR A 232 -5.12 12.51 12.09
N VAL A 233 -3.80 12.34 12.08
CA VAL A 233 -2.85 13.37 11.58
C VAL A 233 -3.02 13.55 10.08
N ASN A 234 -3.06 12.46 9.32
CA ASN A 234 -3.33 12.41 7.88
C ASN A 234 -4.84 12.50 7.58
N SER A 235 -5.48 13.57 8.06
CA SER A 235 -6.87 13.89 7.69
C SER A 235 -7.00 14.16 6.19
N HIS A 236 -8.24 14.12 5.68
CA HIS A 236 -8.51 14.33 4.26
C HIS A 236 -7.94 15.66 3.74
N GLU A 237 -8.18 16.77 4.43
CA GLU A 237 -7.71 18.10 4.03
C GLU A 237 -6.17 18.20 4.09
N PHE A 238 -5.54 17.52 5.05
CA PHE A 238 -4.08 17.47 5.13
C PHE A 238 -3.52 16.75 3.91
N VAL A 239 -4.09 15.59 3.57
CA VAL A 239 -3.64 14.77 2.43
C VAL A 239 -3.87 15.50 1.12
N MET A 240 -5.06 16.07 0.89
CA MET A 240 -5.36 16.82 -0.32
C MET A 240 -4.44 18.04 -0.48
N GLY A 241 -4.26 18.83 0.58
CA GLY A 241 -3.39 20.00 0.56
C GLY A 241 -1.91 19.64 0.36
N TYR A 242 -1.43 18.60 1.04
CA TYR A 242 -0.05 18.13 0.91
C TYR A 242 0.21 17.52 -0.47
N ALA A 243 -0.68 16.66 -0.96
CA ALA A 243 -0.54 16.01 -2.26
C ALA A 243 -0.45 17.04 -3.39
N MET A 244 -1.30 18.07 -3.35
CA MET A 244 -1.24 19.21 -4.28
C MET A 244 0.08 19.97 -4.19
N LYS A 245 0.54 20.32 -2.98
CA LYS A 245 1.83 21.00 -2.75
C LYS A 245 3.01 20.18 -3.30
N ALA A 246 3.05 18.89 -2.98
CA ALA A 246 4.14 17.99 -3.33
C ALA A 246 4.06 17.47 -4.78
N LYS A 247 2.94 17.73 -5.48
CA LYS A 247 2.64 17.21 -6.83
C LYS A 247 2.70 15.69 -6.88
N ILE A 248 2.08 15.05 -5.88
CA ILE A 248 1.85 13.61 -5.79
C ILE A 248 0.34 13.34 -5.84
N LEU A 249 -0.08 12.08 -5.88
CA LEU A 249 -1.49 11.72 -5.92
C LEU A 249 -2.06 11.56 -4.51
N ALA A 250 -3.35 11.81 -4.34
CA ALA A 250 -4.09 11.39 -3.16
C ALA A 250 -4.73 10.03 -3.46
N LEU A 251 -4.60 9.07 -2.54
CA LEU A 251 -5.35 7.82 -2.59
C LEU A 251 -6.64 7.97 -1.77
N LEU A 252 -7.76 7.62 -2.40
CA LEU A 252 -9.08 7.68 -1.79
C LEU A 252 -9.55 6.26 -1.48
N ASP A 253 -9.39 5.83 -0.24
CA ASP A 253 -9.97 4.57 0.24
C ASP A 253 -11.44 4.79 0.59
N MET A 254 -12.34 4.02 -0.01
CA MET A 254 -13.78 4.21 0.14
C MET A 254 -14.29 4.00 1.58
N GLY A 255 -13.53 3.33 2.45
CA GLY A 255 -13.86 3.12 3.86
C GLY A 255 -13.27 4.17 4.82
N HIS A 256 -12.60 5.21 4.32
CA HIS A 256 -11.81 6.14 5.13
C HIS A 256 -12.45 7.53 5.33
N PHE A 257 -13.74 7.67 5.05
CA PHE A 257 -14.49 8.92 5.12
C PHE A 257 -15.62 8.89 6.17
N HIS A 258 -16.40 9.97 6.25
CA HIS A 258 -17.58 10.09 7.12
C HIS A 258 -18.75 9.24 6.61
#